data_AF-A0A7S4QAL4-F1
#
_entry.id   AF-A0A7S4QAL4-F1
#
_cell.length_a   1.000
_cell.length_b   1.000
_cell.length_c   1.000
_cell.angle_alpha   90.00
_cell.angle_beta   90.00
_cell.angle_gamma   90.00
#
_symmetry.space_group_name_H-M   'P 1'
#
loop_
_entity.id
_entity.type
_entity.pdbx_description
1 polymer ?
#
loop_
_entity_poly.entity_id
_entity_poly.type
_entity_poly.pdbx_seq_one_letter_code
_entity_poly.pdbx_strand_id
1 'polypeptide(L)'
;FHPEACGGPTDTAFLFQDFIRSISEPMATSVTTIPYSLPVIHRKVLVLGSGGLTIGQAGEFDYSGSQAIKALRESGVQSILINPNIATVQTSSGYADRVYFLPVNVEFVTKVIERERPDGILCTFGGQTALNCAVQLEEQGVFKKYNVRVLGTPIQAIITTEDRELFAKAVDYCGYKVAESSCCATIDEAADAAKRIGYPVLVRAAFALGGLGSGFANDESELRALVQTALVNSPQVIVDKSLKGWKELEYEVVRDANNNCITVCNMENFDPMGIHTGDSIVIAPSQTLTNSEYFRLRECALTVVRHLGVIGECNIQYAVDPASQEFRIIEVNA
;
A
#
# COMPACT_ATOMS: atom_id res chain seq x y z
N PHE A 1 2.37 -27.52 -16.82
CA PHE A 1 1.50 -26.50 -16.21
C PHE A 1 0.17 -26.50 -16.95
N HIS A 2 -0.87 -25.96 -16.33
CA HIS A 2 -2.25 -26.00 -16.81
C HIS A 2 -2.77 -24.55 -16.95
N PRO A 3 -2.65 -23.92 -18.14
CA PRO A 3 -3.02 -22.51 -18.32
C PRO A 3 -4.52 -22.25 -18.13
N GLU A 4 -5.35 -23.29 -18.14
CA GLU A 4 -6.78 -23.24 -17.81
C GLU A 4 -7.06 -23.00 -16.32
N ALA A 5 -6.04 -23.19 -15.46
CA ALA A 5 -6.01 -22.71 -14.08
C ALA A 5 -7.18 -23.12 -13.16
N CYS A 6 -7.98 -24.14 -13.49
CA CYS A 6 -9.16 -24.58 -12.72
C CYS A 6 -8.79 -25.15 -11.33
N GLY A 7 -8.34 -24.28 -10.40
CA GLY A 7 -7.67 -24.64 -9.16
C GLY A 7 -6.35 -23.87 -8.90
N GLY A 8 -5.97 -22.95 -9.78
CA GLY A 8 -4.67 -22.29 -9.82
C GLY A 8 -4.70 -20.89 -10.43
N PRO A 9 -3.54 -20.23 -10.58
CA PRO A 9 -3.45 -18.86 -11.08
C PRO A 9 -3.69 -18.77 -12.59
N THR A 10 -4.42 -17.75 -13.03
CA THR A 10 -4.74 -17.46 -14.44
C THR A 10 -3.60 -16.78 -15.20
N ASP A 11 -2.40 -16.68 -14.61
CA ASP A 11 -1.25 -15.90 -15.10
C ASP A 11 -0.75 -16.31 -16.50
N THR A 12 -1.11 -17.52 -16.96
CA THR A 12 -0.70 -18.06 -18.28
C THR A 12 -1.86 -18.25 -19.25
N ALA A 13 -3.04 -17.69 -18.95
CA ALA A 13 -4.22 -17.77 -19.82
C ALA A 13 -4.02 -17.05 -21.18
N PHE A 14 -3.05 -16.12 -21.28
CA PHE A 14 -2.69 -15.47 -22.53
C PHE A 14 -2.23 -16.45 -23.62
N LEU A 15 -1.75 -17.64 -23.25
CA LEU A 15 -1.35 -18.68 -24.21
C LEU A 15 -2.51 -19.14 -25.10
N PHE A 16 -3.75 -19.10 -24.61
CA PHE A 16 -4.93 -19.40 -25.45
C PHE A 16 -5.14 -18.31 -26.50
N GLN A 17 -4.95 -17.04 -26.15
CA GLN A 17 -5.06 -15.93 -27.10
C GLN A 17 -3.97 -16.01 -28.16
N ASP A 18 -2.73 -16.33 -27.78
CA ASP A 18 -1.63 -16.53 -28.71
C ASP A 18 -1.90 -17.69 -29.67
N PHE A 19 -2.49 -18.79 -29.19
CA PHE A 19 -2.91 -19.90 -30.03
C PHE A 19 -3.97 -19.47 -31.08
N ILE A 20 -5.04 -18.79 -30.65
CA ILE A 20 -6.08 -18.30 -31.59
C ILE A 20 -5.49 -17.30 -32.60
N ARG A 21 -4.59 -16.43 -32.16
CA ARG A 21 -3.87 -15.50 -33.03
C ARG A 21 -3.04 -16.25 -34.08
N SER A 22 -2.34 -17.30 -33.68
CA SER A 22 -1.51 -18.10 -34.60
C SER A 22 -2.30 -18.79 -35.72
N ILE A 23 -3.58 -19.11 -35.48
CA ILE A 23 -4.49 -19.65 -36.50
C ILE A 23 -4.87 -18.57 -37.52
N SER A 24 -5.11 -17.34 -37.04
CA SER A 24 -5.56 -16.22 -37.87
C SER A 24 -4.41 -15.56 -38.64
N GLU A 25 -3.24 -15.49 -38.02
CA GLU A 25 -2.01 -14.89 -38.53
C GLU A 25 -0.85 -15.86 -38.25
N PRO A 26 -0.54 -16.79 -39.17
CA PRO A 26 0.53 -17.75 -38.99
C PRO A 26 1.91 -17.07 -39.11
N MET A 27 2.32 -16.40 -38.04
CA MET A 27 3.65 -15.85 -37.83
C MET A 27 4.33 -16.58 -36.67
N ALA A 28 5.61 -16.89 -36.82
CA ALA A 28 6.40 -17.45 -35.74
C ALA A 28 6.72 -16.36 -34.71
N THR A 29 6.07 -16.38 -33.54
CA THR A 29 6.45 -15.52 -32.41
C THR A 29 7.74 -16.06 -31.80
N SER A 30 8.84 -15.31 -31.91
CA SER A 30 10.08 -15.71 -31.23
C SER A 30 9.93 -15.52 -29.73
N VAL A 31 10.10 -16.59 -28.95
CA VAL A 31 10.26 -16.48 -27.49
C VAL A 31 11.71 -16.09 -27.22
N THR A 32 11.95 -14.80 -26.95
CA THR A 32 13.26 -14.31 -26.57
C THR A 32 13.34 -14.26 -25.04
N THR A 33 14.22 -15.05 -24.44
CA THR A 33 14.58 -14.88 -23.03
C THR A 33 15.67 -13.81 -22.94
N ILE A 34 15.40 -12.75 -22.17
CA ILE A 34 16.41 -11.73 -21.87
C ILE A 34 17.18 -12.24 -20.65
N PRO A 35 18.51 -12.44 -20.73
CA PRO A 35 19.32 -12.80 -19.58
C PRO A 35 19.15 -11.77 -18.47
N TYR A 36 18.91 -12.23 -17.25
CA TYR A 36 18.82 -11.35 -16.09
C TYR A 36 20.19 -10.72 -15.80
N SER A 37 20.25 -9.40 -15.78
CA SER A 37 21.39 -8.64 -15.28
C SER A 37 21.00 -7.90 -14.02
N LEU A 38 21.79 -8.05 -12.96
CA LEU A 38 21.64 -7.22 -11.76
C LEU A 38 21.82 -5.74 -12.16
N PRO A 39 20.84 -4.86 -11.89
CA PRO A 39 20.94 -3.46 -12.26
C PRO A 39 21.98 -2.71 -11.40
N VAL A 40 22.19 -1.44 -11.78
CA VAL A 40 23.20 -0.49 -11.28
C VAL A 40 23.52 -0.65 -9.79
N ILE A 41 24.82 -0.85 -9.52
CA ILE A 41 25.39 -0.93 -8.17
C ILE A 41 25.36 0.47 -7.54
N HIS A 42 24.43 0.70 -6.63
CA HIS A 42 24.50 1.84 -5.70
C HIS A 42 25.66 1.61 -4.74
N ARG A 43 26.44 2.65 -4.42
CA ARG A 43 27.55 2.49 -3.46
C ARG A 43 27.10 2.77 -2.05
N LYS A 44 26.20 3.75 -1.88
CA LYS A 44 25.73 4.22 -0.58
C LYS A 44 24.24 4.50 -0.62
N VAL A 45 23.49 3.87 0.28
CA VAL A 45 22.03 3.98 0.40
C VAL A 45 21.64 4.47 1.78
N LEU A 46 20.77 5.47 1.81
CA LEU A 46 20.12 5.96 3.02
C LEU A 46 18.82 5.19 3.26
N VAL A 47 18.61 4.72 4.49
CA VAL A 47 17.40 4.03 4.95
C VAL A 47 16.73 4.91 6.00
N LEU A 48 15.43 5.17 5.82
CA LEU A 48 14.63 5.91 6.79
C LEU A 48 13.87 4.92 7.69
N GLY A 49 14.10 5.01 9.00
CA GLY A 49 13.35 4.24 9.99
C GLY A 49 12.00 4.89 10.35
N SER A 50 11.20 4.19 11.15
CA SER A 50 9.87 4.64 11.57
C SER A 50 9.86 5.67 12.70
N GLY A 51 10.96 5.79 13.43
CA GLY A 51 11.02 6.61 14.64
C GLY A 51 10.52 5.86 15.88
N GLY A 52 10.03 6.63 16.86
CA GLY A 52 9.49 6.06 18.10
C GLY A 52 8.24 5.22 17.82
N LEU A 53 8.05 4.15 18.61
CA LEU A 53 6.89 3.27 18.45
C LEU A 53 5.61 4.00 18.85
N THR A 54 4.59 3.90 18.01
CA THR A 54 3.24 4.41 18.28
C THR A 54 2.21 3.32 17.97
N ILE A 55 1.00 3.43 18.51
CA ILE A 55 -0.11 2.54 18.12
C ILE A 55 -0.31 2.67 16.60
N GLY A 56 -0.34 1.54 15.88
CA GLY A 56 -0.44 1.49 14.42
C GLY A 56 0.89 1.65 13.65
N GLN A 57 2.01 1.90 14.34
CA GLN A 57 3.34 1.92 13.73
C GLN A 57 4.38 1.45 14.75
N ALA A 58 4.65 0.15 14.77
CA ALA A 58 5.39 -0.52 15.83
C ALA A 58 6.69 -1.19 15.33
N GLY A 59 6.99 -2.37 15.87
CA GLY A 59 8.27 -3.07 15.68
C GLY A 59 8.45 -3.72 14.31
N GLU A 60 7.39 -3.82 13.51
CA GLU A 60 7.42 -4.35 12.14
C GLU A 60 8.41 -3.58 11.25
N PHE A 61 8.61 -2.29 11.49
CA PHE A 61 9.58 -1.47 10.75
C PHE A 61 11.02 -1.61 11.27
N ASP A 62 11.21 -2.04 12.53
CA ASP A 62 12.53 -2.47 13.00
C ASP A 62 12.95 -3.77 12.32
N TYR A 63 12.03 -4.74 12.27
CA TYR A 63 12.24 -5.98 11.54
C TYR A 63 12.52 -5.74 10.05
N SER A 64 11.65 -4.97 9.37
CA SER A 64 11.73 -4.76 7.93
C SER A 64 12.95 -3.91 7.53
N GLY A 65 13.22 -2.83 8.28
CA GLY A 65 14.44 -2.02 8.11
C GLY A 65 15.72 -2.84 8.32
N SER A 66 15.71 -3.76 9.30
CA SER A 66 16.84 -4.68 9.51
C SER A 66 17.06 -5.62 8.32
N GLN A 67 15.99 -6.20 7.74
CA GLN A 67 16.10 -7.03 6.53
C GLN A 67 16.62 -6.22 5.34
N ALA A 68 16.17 -4.98 5.17
CA ALA A 68 16.66 -4.09 4.11
C ALA A 68 18.17 -3.81 4.26
N ILE A 69 18.64 -3.49 5.47
CA ILE A 69 20.08 -3.28 5.74
C ILE A 69 20.89 -4.55 5.46
N LYS A 70 20.37 -5.72 5.85
CA LYS A 70 21.01 -7.01 5.55
C LYS A 70 21.15 -7.23 4.04
N ALA A 71 20.09 -6.98 3.26
CA ALA A 71 20.12 -7.12 1.81
C ALA A 71 21.12 -6.15 1.14
N LEU A 72 21.20 -4.91 1.64
CA LEU A 72 22.21 -3.93 1.18
C LEU A 72 23.63 -4.45 1.45
N ARG A 73 23.88 -4.97 2.65
CA ARG A 73 25.19 -5.52 3.04
C ARG A 73 25.60 -6.71 2.18
N GLU A 74 24.67 -7.65 1.94
CA GLU A 74 24.91 -8.81 1.06
C GLU A 74 25.17 -8.40 -0.39
N SER A 75 24.62 -7.26 -0.81
CA SER A 75 24.85 -6.65 -2.13
C SER A 75 26.10 -5.76 -2.20
N GLY A 76 26.89 -5.66 -1.12
CA GLY A 76 28.08 -4.82 -1.06
C GLY A 76 27.80 -3.31 -1.06
N VAL A 77 26.59 -2.90 -0.65
CA VAL A 77 26.14 -1.50 -0.62
C VAL A 77 26.29 -0.94 0.80
N GLN A 78 26.90 0.24 0.93
CA GLN A 78 27.03 0.93 2.21
C GLN A 78 25.67 1.45 2.67
N SER A 79 25.31 1.16 3.91
CA SER A 79 24.03 1.49 4.53
C SER A 79 24.16 2.63 5.53
N ILE A 80 23.31 3.65 5.39
CA ILE A 80 23.18 4.76 6.34
C ILE A 80 21.76 4.72 6.87
N LEU A 81 21.57 4.63 8.18
CA LEU A 81 20.26 4.62 8.81
C LEU A 81 20.01 5.96 9.52
N ILE A 82 18.82 6.53 9.33
CA ILE A 82 18.28 7.55 10.23
C ILE A 82 17.11 6.94 10.99
N ASN A 83 17.26 6.79 12.30
CA ASN A 83 16.17 6.41 13.19
C ASN A 83 16.45 6.95 14.61
N PRO A 84 15.58 7.80 15.18
CA PRO A 84 15.76 8.30 16.54
C PRO A 84 15.49 7.26 17.62
N ASN A 85 14.85 6.13 17.30
CA ASN A 85 14.49 5.11 18.28
C ASN A 85 15.66 4.18 18.62
N ILE A 86 16.31 4.47 19.75
CA ILE A 86 17.46 3.74 20.28
C ILE A 86 17.15 2.29 20.71
N ALA A 87 15.87 1.93 20.85
CA ALA A 87 15.46 0.61 21.31
C ALA A 87 15.31 -0.42 20.16
N THR A 88 15.78 -0.10 18.96
CA THR A 88 15.58 -0.92 17.74
C THR A 88 16.83 -1.71 17.37
N VAL A 89 16.65 -2.95 16.90
CA VAL A 89 17.73 -3.83 16.41
C VAL A 89 18.48 -3.18 15.27
N GLN A 90 17.78 -2.52 14.34
CA GLN A 90 18.40 -1.84 13.18
C GLN A 90 19.41 -0.74 13.59
N THR A 91 19.28 -0.15 14.80
CA THR A 91 20.22 0.85 15.32
C THR A 91 21.39 0.26 16.11
N SER A 92 21.47 -1.07 16.23
CA SER A 92 22.54 -1.76 16.94
C SER A 92 23.90 -1.55 16.25
N SER A 93 24.95 -1.48 17.06
CA SER A 93 26.31 -1.29 16.57
C SER A 93 26.72 -2.39 15.58
N GLY A 94 27.21 -1.99 14.40
CA GLY A 94 27.68 -2.90 13.35
C GLY A 94 26.59 -3.53 12.48
N TYR A 95 25.32 -3.13 12.67
CA TYR A 95 24.22 -3.56 11.81
C TYR A 95 24.18 -2.75 10.51
N ALA A 96 23.97 -1.43 10.61
CA ALA A 96 24.24 -0.47 9.53
C ALA A 96 25.67 0.09 9.61
N ASP A 97 26.24 0.54 8.49
CA ASP A 97 27.59 1.14 8.46
C ASP A 97 27.63 2.49 9.19
N ARG A 98 26.51 3.23 9.15
CA ARG A 98 26.35 4.49 9.88
C ARG A 98 24.93 4.64 10.40
N VAL A 99 24.79 5.07 11.65
CA VAL A 99 23.49 5.34 12.28
C VAL A 99 23.43 6.79 12.74
N TYR A 100 22.33 7.47 12.42
CA TYR A 100 21.99 8.82 12.85
C TYR A 100 20.74 8.75 13.74
N PHE A 101 20.91 9.05 15.02
CA PHE A 101 19.81 9.23 15.99
C PHE A 101 19.23 10.64 15.86
N LEU A 102 18.58 10.91 14.72
CA LEU A 102 17.97 12.19 14.38
C LEU A 102 16.49 12.00 14.03
N PRO A 103 15.63 13.02 14.21
CA PRO A 103 14.25 12.96 13.73
C PRO A 103 14.18 12.66 12.23
N VAL A 104 13.21 11.83 11.84
CA VAL A 104 12.93 11.54 10.42
C VAL A 104 12.01 12.64 9.88
N ASN A 105 12.60 13.79 9.57
CA ASN A 105 11.91 14.92 8.96
C ASN A 105 12.79 15.57 7.88
N VAL A 106 12.19 16.43 7.07
CA VAL A 106 12.85 17.04 5.90
C VAL A 106 14.15 17.75 6.29
N GLU A 107 14.17 18.50 7.39
CA GLU A 107 15.33 19.27 7.82
C GLU A 107 16.54 18.37 8.11
N PHE A 108 16.37 17.37 8.98
CA PHE A 108 17.46 16.50 9.39
C PHE A 108 17.86 15.52 8.29
N VAL A 109 16.90 14.97 7.55
CA VAL A 109 17.19 14.08 6.43
C VAL A 109 17.96 14.83 5.34
N THR A 110 17.60 16.08 5.02
CA THR A 110 18.35 16.91 4.07
C THR A 110 19.79 17.16 4.53
N LYS A 111 20.01 17.46 5.82
CA LYS A 111 21.36 17.64 6.39
C LYS A 111 22.20 16.37 6.29
N VAL A 112 21.59 15.20 6.51
CA VAL A 112 22.29 13.91 6.35
C VAL A 112 22.60 13.63 4.89
N ILE A 113 21.65 13.86 3.96
CA ILE A 113 21.88 13.73 2.51
C ILE A 113 23.03 14.64 2.05
N GLU A 114 23.06 15.89 2.51
CA GLU A 114 24.11 16.85 2.17
C GLU A 114 25.50 16.41 2.64
N ARG A 115 25.58 15.85 3.86
CA ARG A 115 26.81 15.36 4.47
C ARG A 115 27.30 14.06 3.86
N GLU A 116 26.41 13.10 3.69
CA GLU A 116 26.76 11.72 3.35
C GLU A 116 26.78 11.45 1.85
N ARG A 117 26.04 12.25 1.06
CA ARG A 117 25.90 12.11 -0.39
C ARG A 117 25.55 10.67 -0.81
N PRO A 118 24.42 10.11 -0.34
CA PRO A 118 23.97 8.79 -0.78
C PRO A 118 23.53 8.82 -2.25
N ASP A 119 23.73 7.71 -2.97
CA ASP A 119 23.27 7.55 -4.35
C ASP A 119 21.81 7.13 -4.41
N GLY A 120 21.30 6.53 -3.33
CA GLY A 120 19.94 6.03 -3.23
C GLY A 120 19.33 6.20 -1.84
N ILE A 121 18.01 6.15 -1.78
CA ILE A 121 17.23 6.20 -0.54
C ILE A 121 16.12 5.14 -0.56
N LEU A 122 15.93 4.45 0.57
CA LEU A 122 14.83 3.55 0.83
C LEU A 122 13.89 4.19 1.87
N CYS A 123 12.64 4.43 1.48
CA CYS A 123 11.62 5.08 2.31
C CYS A 123 10.42 4.19 2.65
N THR A 124 10.32 2.98 2.07
CA THR A 124 9.18 2.06 2.25
C THR A 124 9.33 1.13 3.46
N PHE A 125 10.41 1.25 4.25
CA PHE A 125 10.68 0.40 5.42
C PHE A 125 10.49 1.12 6.77
N GLY A 126 9.99 2.36 6.75
CA GLY A 126 9.84 3.20 7.94
C GLY A 126 8.41 3.70 8.18
N GLY A 127 7.42 3.00 7.66
CA GLY A 127 6.01 3.34 7.79
C GLY A 127 5.68 4.76 7.30
N GLN A 128 4.56 5.30 7.78
CA GLN A 128 4.07 6.61 7.38
C GLN A 128 5.07 7.74 7.67
N THR A 129 5.86 7.62 8.76
CA THR A 129 6.90 8.60 9.08
C THR A 129 7.88 8.78 7.92
N ALA A 130 8.38 7.67 7.37
CA ALA A 130 9.36 7.69 6.28
C ALA A 130 8.72 8.08 4.95
N LEU A 131 7.51 7.58 4.65
CA LEU A 131 6.77 7.90 3.43
C LEU A 131 6.45 9.41 3.34
N ASN A 132 5.88 9.99 4.40
CA ASN A 132 5.57 11.42 4.44
C ASN A 132 6.82 12.28 4.28
N CYS A 133 7.91 11.90 4.95
CA CYS A 133 9.19 12.59 4.82
C CYS A 133 9.71 12.53 3.37
N ALA A 134 9.62 11.37 2.71
CA ALA A 134 10.07 11.19 1.33
C ALA A 134 9.24 12.00 0.33
N VAL A 135 7.92 12.06 0.50
CA VAL A 135 7.03 12.91 -0.33
C VAL A 135 7.44 14.37 -0.20
N GLN A 136 7.60 14.89 1.03
CA GLN A 136 8.00 16.28 1.24
C GLN A 136 9.41 16.60 0.71
N LEU A 137 10.34 15.64 0.76
CA LEU A 137 11.68 15.79 0.18
C LEU A 137 11.63 15.89 -1.35
N GLU A 138 10.76 15.13 -2.01
CA GLU A 138 10.53 15.20 -3.46
C GLU A 138 9.87 16.53 -3.84
N GLU A 139 8.84 16.98 -3.12
CA GLU A 139 8.17 18.26 -3.33
C GLU A 139 9.14 19.46 -3.20
N GLN A 140 10.08 19.39 -2.25
CA GLN A 140 11.12 20.41 -2.08
C GLN A 140 12.29 20.25 -3.07
N GLY A 141 12.24 19.25 -3.95
CA GLY A 141 13.26 19.00 -4.96
C GLY A 141 14.61 18.55 -4.39
N VAL A 142 14.64 18.02 -3.16
CA VAL A 142 15.87 17.62 -2.47
C VAL A 142 16.53 16.46 -3.20
N PHE A 143 15.76 15.43 -3.59
CA PHE A 143 16.29 14.28 -4.34
C PHE A 143 16.96 14.72 -5.64
N LYS A 144 16.31 15.60 -6.42
CA LYS A 144 16.90 16.19 -7.64
C LYS A 144 18.14 17.03 -7.35
N LYS A 145 18.12 17.89 -6.32
CA LYS A 145 19.23 18.77 -5.94
C LYS A 145 20.50 18.00 -5.57
N TYR A 146 20.35 16.89 -4.86
CA TYR A 146 21.47 16.08 -4.37
C TYR A 146 21.73 14.81 -5.21
N ASN A 147 20.99 14.62 -6.31
CA ASN A 147 21.06 13.44 -7.17
C ASN A 147 20.87 12.10 -6.42
N VAL A 148 19.90 12.07 -5.50
CA VAL A 148 19.53 10.88 -4.73
C VAL A 148 18.38 10.17 -5.43
N ARG A 149 18.54 8.87 -5.71
CA ARG A 149 17.47 8.08 -6.33
C ARG A 149 16.60 7.38 -5.29
N VAL A 150 15.29 7.53 -5.38
CA VAL A 150 14.36 6.68 -4.61
C VAL A 150 14.42 5.26 -5.15
N LEU A 151 14.73 4.30 -4.29
CA LEU A 151 14.85 2.89 -4.62
C LEU A 151 13.57 2.16 -4.23
N GLY A 152 13.12 1.24 -5.08
CA GLY A 152 11.83 0.55 -4.90
C GLY A 152 10.67 1.36 -5.50
N THR A 153 9.55 1.42 -4.79
CA THR A 153 8.32 2.08 -5.23
C THR A 153 8.58 3.58 -5.49
N PRO A 154 8.25 4.11 -6.68
CA PRO A 154 8.40 5.54 -6.96
C PRO A 154 7.52 6.41 -6.07
N ILE A 155 7.96 7.63 -5.74
CA ILE A 155 7.19 8.59 -4.93
C ILE A 155 5.81 8.87 -5.53
N GLN A 156 5.70 8.93 -6.86
CA GLN A 156 4.40 9.13 -7.51
C GLN A 156 3.42 7.98 -7.24
N ALA A 157 3.90 6.74 -7.14
CA ALA A 157 3.06 5.59 -6.80
C ALA A 157 2.59 5.67 -5.35
N ILE A 158 3.50 6.03 -4.42
CA ILE A 158 3.16 6.29 -3.01
C ILE A 158 2.09 7.39 -2.89
N ILE A 159 2.26 8.52 -3.58
CA ILE A 159 1.26 9.60 -3.59
C ILE A 159 -0.08 9.10 -4.13
N THR A 160 -0.05 8.28 -5.18
CA THR A 160 -1.27 7.76 -5.82
C THR A 160 -2.03 6.81 -4.91
N THR A 161 -1.34 6.03 -4.07
CA THR A 161 -1.99 5.09 -3.14
C THR A 161 -2.50 5.78 -1.86
N GLU A 162 -1.84 6.85 -1.42
CA GLU A 162 -2.24 7.63 -0.24
C GLU A 162 -3.40 8.61 -0.56
N ASP A 163 -3.42 9.18 -1.76
CA ASP A 163 -4.49 10.06 -2.19
C ASP A 163 -5.71 9.26 -2.69
N ARG A 164 -6.82 9.35 -1.96
CA ARG A 164 -8.05 8.60 -2.25
C ARG A 164 -8.63 8.86 -3.64
N GLU A 165 -8.52 10.09 -4.15
CA GLU A 165 -9.08 10.43 -5.46
C GLU A 165 -8.18 9.86 -6.58
N LEU A 166 -6.87 9.99 -6.45
CA LEU A 166 -5.92 9.40 -7.38
C LEU A 166 -6.01 7.87 -7.36
N PHE A 167 -6.11 7.28 -6.18
CA PHE A 167 -6.29 5.85 -5.99
C PHE A 167 -7.57 5.34 -6.65
N ALA A 168 -8.71 6.00 -6.40
CA ALA A 168 -10.00 5.64 -7.00
C ALA A 168 -9.93 5.68 -8.54
N LYS A 169 -9.28 6.69 -9.13
CA LYS A 169 -9.08 6.79 -10.58
C LYS A 169 -8.19 5.67 -11.12
N ALA A 170 -7.10 5.33 -10.42
CA ALA A 170 -6.20 4.25 -10.82
C ALA A 170 -6.90 2.87 -10.76
N VAL A 171 -7.74 2.65 -9.75
CA VAL A 171 -8.53 1.43 -9.60
C VAL A 171 -9.63 1.34 -10.66
N ASP A 172 -10.32 2.44 -10.95
CA ASP A 172 -11.36 2.51 -11.99
C ASP A 172 -10.78 2.25 -13.40
N TYR A 173 -9.57 2.77 -13.68
CA TYR A 173 -8.85 2.47 -14.92
C TYR A 173 -8.60 0.96 -15.11
N CYS A 174 -8.41 0.22 -14.03
CA CYS A 174 -8.26 -1.23 -14.06
C CYS A 174 -9.59 -1.99 -14.20
N GLY A 175 -10.74 -1.30 -14.22
CA GLY A 175 -12.07 -1.91 -14.27
C GLY A 175 -12.57 -2.46 -12.93
N TYR A 176 -11.95 -2.05 -11.82
CA TYR A 176 -12.36 -2.42 -10.46
C TYR A 176 -12.99 -1.23 -9.73
N LYS A 177 -13.57 -1.49 -8.55
CA LYS A 177 -14.25 -0.47 -7.76
C LYS A 177 -13.64 -0.36 -6.37
N VAL A 178 -13.34 0.87 -5.97
CA VAL A 178 -13.07 1.18 -4.56
C VAL A 178 -14.36 1.24 -3.76
N ALA A 179 -14.26 1.17 -2.43
CA ALA A 179 -15.38 1.56 -1.57
C ALA A 179 -15.76 3.03 -1.85
N GLU A 180 -17.04 3.27 -2.16
CA GLU A 180 -17.52 4.63 -2.45
C GLU A 180 -17.34 5.52 -1.21
N SER A 181 -16.69 6.66 -1.38
CA SER A 181 -16.40 7.58 -0.30
C SER A 181 -16.45 9.04 -0.78
N SER A 182 -16.66 9.96 0.16
CA SER A 182 -16.66 11.40 -0.11
C SER A 182 -16.10 12.17 1.09
N CYS A 183 -15.10 13.00 0.83
CA CYS A 183 -14.58 13.95 1.80
C CYS A 183 -15.51 15.18 1.87
N CYS A 184 -15.94 15.55 3.08
CA CYS A 184 -16.92 16.60 3.32
C CYS A 184 -16.42 17.52 4.44
N ALA A 185 -16.47 18.83 4.23
CA ALA A 185 -16.10 19.83 5.24
C ALA A 185 -17.31 20.37 6.01
N THR A 186 -18.52 20.13 5.51
CA THR A 186 -19.76 20.60 6.13
C THR A 186 -20.76 19.47 6.34
N ILE A 187 -21.71 19.67 7.26
CA ILE A 187 -22.80 18.73 7.53
C ILE A 187 -23.67 18.53 6.29
N ASP A 188 -23.95 19.60 5.53
CA ASP A 188 -24.80 19.52 4.34
C ASP A 188 -24.10 18.79 3.18
N GLU A 189 -22.79 19.03 2.97
CA GLU A 189 -21.98 18.25 2.03
C GLU A 189 -22.01 16.75 2.38
N ALA A 190 -21.88 16.42 3.67
CA ALA A 190 -21.94 15.04 4.13
C ALA A 190 -23.32 14.41 3.89
N ALA A 191 -24.41 15.15 4.12
CA ALA A 191 -25.77 14.70 3.86
C ALA A 191 -26.02 14.43 2.38
N ASP A 192 -25.56 15.32 1.50
CA ASP A 192 -25.68 15.14 0.05
C ASP A 192 -24.82 13.97 -0.45
N ALA A 193 -23.61 13.80 0.10
CA ALA A 193 -22.76 12.65 -0.18
C ALA A 193 -23.44 11.33 0.25
N ALA A 194 -24.00 11.28 1.46
CA ALA A 194 -24.67 10.08 1.97
C ALA A 194 -25.93 9.73 1.15
N LYS A 195 -26.67 10.72 0.64
CA LYS A 195 -27.79 10.49 -0.29
C LYS A 195 -27.35 9.85 -1.61
N ARG A 196 -26.21 10.30 -2.14
CA ARG A 196 -25.62 9.76 -3.38
C ARG A 196 -25.08 8.34 -3.18
N ILE A 197 -24.36 8.10 -2.09
CA ILE A 197 -23.76 6.79 -1.74
C ILE A 197 -24.84 5.78 -1.28
N GLY A 198 -25.89 6.29 -0.64
CA GLY A 198 -26.99 5.52 -0.06
C GLY A 198 -26.64 4.94 1.32
N TYR A 199 -27.58 5.04 2.25
CA TYR A 199 -27.45 4.48 3.60
C TYR A 199 -27.47 2.94 3.62
N PRO A 200 -26.91 2.31 4.68
CA PRO A 200 -26.12 2.92 5.74
C PRO A 200 -24.74 3.38 5.26
N VAL A 201 -24.19 4.39 5.92
CA VAL A 201 -22.85 4.94 5.67
C VAL A 201 -22.00 4.93 6.93
N LEU A 202 -20.68 4.90 6.77
CA LEU A 202 -19.70 5.10 7.84
C LEU A 202 -19.20 6.54 7.76
N VAL A 203 -19.27 7.28 8.86
CA VAL A 203 -18.63 8.59 9.02
C VAL A 203 -17.31 8.38 9.74
N ARG A 204 -16.23 8.96 9.23
CA ARG A 204 -14.92 9.00 9.88
C ARG A 204 -14.42 10.44 9.95
N ALA A 205 -13.83 10.81 11.08
CA ALA A 205 -13.11 12.07 11.18
C ALA A 205 -11.76 11.95 10.45
N ALA A 206 -11.42 12.93 9.60
CA ALA A 206 -10.10 12.97 8.98
C ALA A 206 -9.02 13.20 10.06
N PHE A 207 -7.83 12.62 9.88
CA PHE A 207 -6.68 12.78 10.79
C PHE A 207 -6.91 12.30 12.24
N ALA A 208 -7.96 11.53 12.50
CA ALA A 208 -8.24 10.95 13.82
C ALA A 208 -7.82 9.47 13.88
N LEU A 209 -7.08 9.08 14.92
CA LEU A 209 -6.70 7.69 15.18
C LEU A 209 -7.71 7.02 16.12
N GLY A 210 -7.89 5.71 15.98
CA GLY A 210 -8.69 4.89 16.92
C GLY A 210 -10.20 5.13 16.86
N GLY A 211 -10.74 5.60 15.73
CA GLY A 211 -12.19 5.75 15.53
C GLY A 211 -12.82 6.92 16.29
N LEU A 212 -12.03 7.85 16.84
CA LEU A 212 -12.55 9.03 17.53
C LEU A 212 -13.42 9.88 16.57
N GLY A 213 -14.69 10.05 16.89
CA GLY A 213 -15.66 10.76 16.03
C GLY A 213 -16.13 9.95 14.82
N SER A 214 -15.83 8.65 14.75
CA SER A 214 -16.33 7.76 13.70
C SER A 214 -17.59 7.03 14.16
N GLY A 215 -18.49 6.73 13.23
CA GLY A 215 -19.74 6.03 13.54
C GLY A 215 -20.56 5.69 12.30
N PHE A 216 -21.45 4.71 12.45
CA PHE A 216 -22.38 4.34 11.38
C PHE A 216 -23.65 5.17 11.45
N ALA A 217 -24.11 5.67 10.31
CA ALA A 217 -25.40 6.33 10.15
C ALA A 217 -26.29 5.49 9.23
N ASN A 218 -27.49 5.14 9.71
CA ASN A 218 -28.50 4.44 8.93
C ASN A 218 -29.45 5.40 8.20
N ASP A 219 -29.46 6.68 8.61
CA ASP A 219 -30.26 7.73 7.99
C ASP A 219 -29.60 9.12 8.13
N GLU A 220 -30.23 10.14 7.53
CA GLU A 220 -29.74 11.51 7.55
C GLU A 220 -29.69 12.13 8.96
N SER A 221 -30.60 11.74 9.86
CA SER A 221 -30.64 12.29 11.22
C SER A 221 -29.44 11.80 12.02
N GLU A 222 -29.17 10.48 11.98
CA GLU A 222 -27.99 9.88 12.60
C GLU A 222 -26.69 10.45 12.00
N LEU A 223 -26.65 10.61 10.67
CA LEU A 223 -25.50 11.20 9.98
C LEU A 223 -25.20 12.61 10.49
N ARG A 224 -26.20 13.49 10.52
CA ARG A 224 -26.00 14.90 10.92
C ARG A 224 -25.47 14.99 12.35
N ALA A 225 -25.99 14.17 13.27
CA ALA A 225 -25.52 14.12 14.66
C ALA A 225 -24.05 13.66 14.76
N LEU A 226 -23.68 12.62 14.00
CA LEU A 226 -22.31 12.11 13.96
C LEU A 226 -21.33 13.14 13.36
N VAL A 227 -21.67 13.70 12.21
CA VAL A 227 -20.82 14.69 11.50
C VAL A 227 -20.64 15.95 12.33
N GLN A 228 -21.70 16.43 13.01
CA GLN A 228 -21.60 17.57 13.91
C GLN A 228 -20.59 17.33 15.03
N THR A 229 -20.56 16.11 15.58
CA THR A 229 -19.60 15.76 16.64
C THR A 229 -18.18 15.61 16.09
N ALA A 230 -18.05 15.00 14.90
CA ALA A 230 -16.77 14.76 14.25
C ALA A 230 -16.07 16.07 13.83
N LEU A 231 -16.82 17.01 13.25
CA LEU A 231 -16.27 18.30 12.78
C LEU A 231 -15.81 19.24 13.89
N VAL A 232 -16.19 18.99 15.16
CA VAL A 232 -15.63 19.72 16.31
C VAL A 232 -14.14 19.42 16.48
N ASN A 233 -13.74 18.19 16.18
CA ASN A 233 -12.39 17.68 16.42
C ASN A 233 -11.56 17.50 15.14
N SER A 234 -12.17 17.66 13.96
CA SER A 234 -11.51 17.50 12.68
C SER A 234 -12.03 18.49 11.65
N PRO A 235 -11.17 19.09 10.80
CA PRO A 235 -11.61 20.03 9.77
C PRO A 235 -12.43 19.36 8.65
N GLN A 236 -12.46 18.02 8.59
CA GLN A 236 -13.13 17.27 7.54
C GLN A 236 -13.63 15.92 8.08
N VAL A 237 -14.72 15.43 7.49
CA VAL A 237 -15.20 14.06 7.65
C VAL A 237 -15.17 13.32 6.33
N ILE A 238 -15.03 12.00 6.40
CA ILE A 238 -15.15 11.09 5.27
C ILE A 238 -16.45 10.31 5.46
N VAL A 239 -17.31 10.34 4.44
CA VAL A 239 -18.54 9.55 4.38
C VAL A 239 -18.31 8.40 3.42
N ASP A 240 -18.25 7.17 3.94
CA ASP A 240 -18.03 5.95 3.17
C ASP A 240 -19.31 5.11 3.08
N LYS A 241 -19.45 4.35 2.00
CA LYS A 241 -20.45 3.29 1.95
C LYS A 241 -20.19 2.31 3.09
N SER A 242 -21.21 2.03 3.90
CA SER A 242 -21.06 1.00 4.92
C SER A 242 -20.96 -0.37 4.24
N LEU A 243 -19.81 -1.00 4.39
CA LEU A 243 -19.55 -2.40 4.03
C LEU A 243 -19.57 -3.28 5.29
N LYS A 244 -20.28 -2.84 6.34
CA LYS A 244 -20.32 -3.54 7.63
C LYS A 244 -20.80 -4.98 7.45
N GLY A 245 -20.04 -5.92 8.00
CA GLY A 245 -20.35 -7.34 7.89
C GLY A 245 -19.85 -8.00 6.61
N TRP A 246 -19.25 -7.25 5.68
CA TRP A 246 -18.49 -7.84 4.57
C TRP A 246 -17.23 -8.49 5.12
N LYS A 247 -16.76 -9.56 4.47
CA LYS A 247 -15.48 -10.20 4.82
C LYS A 247 -14.36 -9.23 4.47
N GLU A 248 -13.32 -9.18 5.30
CA GLU A 248 -12.13 -8.38 5.04
C GLU A 248 -10.94 -9.29 4.71
N LEU A 249 -10.35 -9.08 3.54
CA LEU A 249 -9.31 -9.93 2.97
C LEU A 249 -8.11 -9.06 2.60
N GLU A 250 -6.91 -9.60 2.80
CA GLU A 250 -5.67 -8.90 2.52
C GLU A 250 -4.74 -9.77 1.67
N TYR A 251 -3.96 -9.13 0.80
CA TYR A 251 -2.95 -9.80 0.00
C TYR A 251 -1.63 -9.04 0.07
N GLU A 252 -0.55 -9.77 0.33
CA GLU A 252 0.82 -9.29 0.24
C GLU A 252 1.32 -9.53 -1.18
N VAL A 253 1.67 -8.47 -1.91
CA VAL A 253 2.04 -8.53 -3.32
C VAL A 253 3.48 -8.10 -3.49
N VAL A 254 4.28 -8.89 -4.22
CA VAL A 254 5.63 -8.52 -4.61
C VAL A 254 5.70 -8.33 -6.11
N ARG A 255 6.23 -7.19 -6.55
CA ARG A 255 6.48 -6.87 -7.95
C ARG A 255 7.93 -6.43 -8.17
N ASP A 256 8.61 -7.07 -9.11
CA ASP A 256 9.97 -6.69 -9.49
C ASP A 256 10.00 -5.70 -10.67
N ALA A 257 11.21 -5.19 -10.97
CA ALA A 257 11.44 -4.26 -12.07
C ALA A 257 11.23 -4.87 -13.48
N ASN A 258 11.18 -6.20 -13.59
CA ASN A 258 10.90 -6.93 -14.82
C ASN A 258 9.41 -7.25 -14.98
N ASN A 259 8.56 -6.67 -14.11
CA ASN A 259 7.12 -6.87 -14.10
C ASN A 259 6.67 -8.29 -13.69
N ASN A 260 7.57 -9.10 -13.13
CA ASN A 260 7.16 -10.31 -12.41
C ASN A 260 6.38 -9.84 -11.18
N CYS A 261 5.19 -10.39 -10.98
CA CYS A 261 4.28 -9.95 -9.92
C CYS A 261 3.60 -11.18 -9.33
N ILE A 262 3.70 -11.37 -8.01
CA ILE A 262 3.15 -12.51 -7.29
C ILE A 262 2.48 -12.06 -6.00
N THR A 263 1.49 -12.83 -5.56
CA THR A 263 0.94 -12.73 -4.20
C THR A 263 1.69 -13.70 -3.29
N VAL A 264 2.38 -13.19 -2.27
CA VAL A 264 3.20 -13.97 -1.33
C VAL A 264 2.34 -14.61 -0.24
N CYS A 265 1.41 -13.83 0.30
CA CYS A 265 0.50 -14.25 1.36
C CYS A 265 -0.89 -13.70 1.05
N ASN A 266 -1.90 -14.40 1.54
CA ASN A 266 -3.24 -13.85 1.63
C ASN A 266 -3.82 -14.16 3.01
N MET A 267 -4.59 -13.22 3.53
CA MET A 267 -5.09 -13.26 4.90
C MET A 267 -6.59 -13.00 4.91
N GLU A 268 -7.28 -13.64 5.84
CA GLU A 268 -8.71 -13.48 6.08
C GLU A 268 -8.92 -13.00 7.51
N ASN A 269 -9.58 -11.86 7.64
CA ASN A 269 -9.96 -11.30 8.93
C ASN A 269 -11.16 -12.11 9.46
N PHE A 270 -11.03 -12.58 10.69
CA PHE A 270 -12.11 -13.26 11.41
C PHE A 270 -13.20 -12.25 11.80
N ASP A 271 -12.78 -11.08 12.24
CA ASP A 271 -13.66 -9.94 12.47
C ASP A 271 -14.02 -9.30 11.11
N PRO A 272 -15.30 -9.00 10.84
CA PRO A 272 -15.70 -8.45 9.56
C PRO A 272 -15.40 -6.95 9.46
N MET A 273 -15.49 -6.42 8.23
CA MET A 273 -15.36 -4.99 7.92
C MET A 273 -16.10 -4.11 8.96
N GLY A 274 -15.37 -3.16 9.51
CA GLY A 274 -15.82 -2.26 10.58
C GLY A 274 -15.00 -2.35 11.86
N ILE A 275 -14.12 -3.34 11.97
CA ILE A 275 -13.03 -3.43 12.94
C ILE A 275 -11.72 -3.30 12.15
N HIS A 276 -10.76 -2.51 12.64
CA HIS A 276 -9.51 -2.29 11.91
C HIS A 276 -8.71 -3.61 11.83
N THR A 277 -8.04 -3.88 10.70
CA THR A 277 -7.27 -5.14 10.51
C THR A 277 -6.24 -5.36 11.63
N GLY A 278 -5.51 -4.31 12.02
CA GLY A 278 -4.56 -4.35 13.14
C GLY A 278 -5.16 -4.65 14.52
N ASP A 279 -6.49 -4.51 14.70
CA ASP A 279 -7.22 -4.86 15.92
C ASP A 279 -8.05 -6.15 15.76
N SER A 280 -8.04 -6.74 14.56
CA SER A 280 -8.82 -7.93 14.21
C SER A 280 -8.04 -9.20 14.47
N ILE A 281 -8.74 -10.30 14.75
CA ILE A 281 -8.16 -11.63 14.63
C ILE A 281 -8.00 -11.95 13.14
N VAL A 282 -6.80 -12.35 12.71
CA VAL A 282 -6.49 -12.63 11.30
C VAL A 282 -5.95 -14.05 11.13
N ILE A 283 -6.36 -14.72 10.05
CA ILE A 283 -5.97 -16.09 9.70
C ILE A 283 -5.25 -16.08 8.35
N ALA A 284 -4.15 -16.85 8.25
CA ALA A 284 -3.43 -17.08 7.01
C ALA A 284 -3.24 -18.60 6.77
N PRO A 285 -3.56 -19.14 5.57
CA PRO A 285 -4.24 -18.47 4.45
C PRO A 285 -5.74 -18.25 4.71
N SER A 286 -6.45 -17.60 3.79
CA SER A 286 -7.93 -17.54 3.81
C SER A 286 -8.57 -18.94 3.87
N GLN A 287 -9.67 -19.06 4.60
CA GLN A 287 -10.37 -20.32 4.86
C GLN A 287 -11.73 -20.42 4.15
N THR A 288 -12.42 -19.30 3.91
CA THR A 288 -13.82 -19.33 3.44
C THR A 288 -14.03 -18.86 2.01
N LEU A 289 -12.95 -18.60 1.27
CA LEU A 289 -13.01 -18.25 -0.15
C LEU A 289 -13.12 -19.51 -1.01
N THR A 290 -14.03 -19.47 -1.98
CA THR A 290 -14.01 -20.41 -3.10
C THR A 290 -12.80 -20.14 -3.99
N ASN A 291 -12.41 -21.15 -4.79
CA ASN A 291 -11.34 -20.99 -5.77
C ASN A 291 -11.56 -19.79 -6.71
N SER A 292 -12.82 -19.56 -7.12
CA SER A 292 -13.16 -18.46 -8.02
C SER A 292 -12.97 -17.10 -7.36
N GLU A 293 -13.36 -16.94 -6.09
CA GLU A 293 -13.17 -15.69 -5.35
C GLU A 293 -11.68 -15.44 -5.12
N TYR A 294 -10.94 -16.46 -4.65
CA TYR A 294 -9.52 -16.38 -4.38
C TYR A 294 -8.73 -15.89 -5.59
N PHE A 295 -8.90 -16.54 -6.74
CA PHE A 295 -8.13 -16.20 -7.93
C PHE A 295 -8.60 -14.91 -8.60
N ARG A 296 -9.86 -14.51 -8.43
CA ARG A 296 -10.35 -13.20 -8.87
C ARG A 296 -9.76 -12.06 -8.06
N LEU A 297 -9.70 -12.19 -6.73
CA LEU A 297 -9.04 -11.20 -5.86
C LEU A 297 -7.53 -11.14 -6.12
N ARG A 298 -6.90 -12.30 -6.32
CA ARG A 298 -5.49 -12.37 -6.72
C ARG A 298 -5.22 -11.67 -8.06
N GLU A 299 -6.00 -11.95 -9.09
CA GLU A 299 -5.85 -11.32 -10.41
C GLU A 299 -6.05 -9.80 -10.32
N CYS A 300 -7.04 -9.37 -9.53
CA CYS A 300 -7.26 -7.97 -9.20
C CYS A 300 -6.02 -7.34 -8.56
N ALA A 301 -5.44 -7.99 -7.54
CA ALA A 301 -4.23 -7.52 -6.86
C ALA A 301 -3.08 -7.30 -7.85
N LEU A 302 -2.79 -8.31 -8.68
CA LEU A 302 -1.69 -8.25 -9.64
C LEU A 302 -1.93 -7.17 -10.71
N THR A 303 -3.18 -6.95 -11.12
CA THR A 303 -3.54 -5.94 -12.12
C THR A 303 -3.38 -4.53 -11.58
N VAL A 304 -3.94 -4.27 -10.40
CA VAL A 304 -3.89 -2.96 -9.74
C VAL A 304 -2.46 -2.60 -9.36
N VAL A 305 -1.70 -3.51 -8.74
CA VAL A 305 -0.30 -3.26 -8.33
C VAL A 305 0.61 -2.98 -9.53
N ARG A 306 0.40 -3.67 -10.66
CA ARG A 306 1.13 -3.37 -11.91
C ARG A 306 0.79 -1.98 -12.44
N HIS A 307 -0.49 -1.60 -12.41
CA HIS A 307 -0.94 -0.30 -12.91
C HIS A 307 -0.43 0.86 -12.05
N LEU A 308 -0.45 0.71 -10.72
CA LEU A 308 0.09 1.68 -9.77
C LEU A 308 1.61 1.88 -9.92
N GLY A 309 2.31 0.89 -10.49
CA GLY A 309 3.74 0.98 -10.74
C GLY A 309 4.60 0.67 -9.52
N VAL A 310 4.06 -0.07 -8.54
CA VAL A 310 4.79 -0.54 -7.36
C VAL A 310 5.99 -1.39 -7.78
N ILE A 311 7.15 -1.17 -7.15
CA ILE A 311 8.37 -1.97 -7.34
C ILE A 311 8.92 -2.29 -5.96
N GLY A 312 8.75 -3.54 -5.53
CA GLY A 312 8.97 -3.94 -4.15
C GLY A 312 7.79 -4.78 -3.67
N GLU A 313 7.34 -4.48 -2.47
CA GLU A 313 6.24 -5.17 -1.80
C GLU A 313 5.15 -4.14 -1.49
N CYS A 314 3.89 -4.57 -1.51
CA CYS A 314 2.75 -3.79 -1.04
C CYS A 314 1.62 -4.70 -0.53
N ASN A 315 0.86 -4.19 0.43
CA ASN A 315 -0.37 -4.80 0.92
C ASN A 315 -1.58 -4.22 0.16
N ILE A 316 -2.56 -5.06 -0.20
CA ILE A 316 -3.84 -4.63 -0.76
C ILE A 316 -5.00 -5.25 0.01
N GLN A 317 -6.00 -4.44 0.32
CA GLN A 317 -7.15 -4.81 1.14
C GLN A 317 -8.46 -4.83 0.36
N TYR A 318 -9.33 -5.78 0.69
CA TYR A 318 -10.62 -5.99 0.05
C TYR A 318 -11.74 -6.14 1.08
N ALA A 319 -12.89 -5.58 0.76
CA ALA A 319 -14.17 -6.00 1.33
C ALA A 319 -14.89 -6.92 0.35
N VAL A 320 -15.30 -8.11 0.79
CA VAL A 320 -16.00 -9.12 -0.03
C VAL A 320 -17.37 -9.41 0.56
N ASP A 321 -18.41 -9.31 -0.26
CA ASP A 321 -19.79 -9.58 0.15
C ASP A 321 -19.95 -11.08 0.51
N PRO A 322 -20.38 -11.44 1.73
CA PRO A 322 -20.59 -12.85 2.08
C PRO A 322 -21.76 -13.51 1.33
N ALA A 323 -22.67 -12.72 0.74
CA ALA A 323 -23.86 -13.22 0.06
C ALA A 323 -23.73 -13.24 -1.48
N SER A 324 -22.66 -12.65 -2.04
CA SER A 324 -22.46 -12.56 -3.49
C SER A 324 -20.96 -12.63 -3.84
N GLN A 325 -20.63 -12.50 -5.13
CA GLN A 325 -19.24 -12.38 -5.58
C GLN A 325 -18.81 -10.92 -5.77
N GLU A 326 -19.56 -9.97 -5.22
CA GLU A 326 -19.17 -8.56 -5.23
C GLU A 326 -18.02 -8.32 -4.26
N PHE A 327 -17.06 -7.50 -4.66
CA PHE A 327 -16.01 -7.02 -3.78
C PHE A 327 -15.69 -5.56 -4.08
N ARG A 328 -15.03 -4.89 -3.13
CA ARG A 328 -14.50 -3.53 -3.26
C ARG A 328 -13.06 -3.52 -2.77
N ILE A 329 -12.21 -2.76 -3.46
CA ILE A 329 -10.86 -2.47 -2.97
C ILE A 329 -10.97 -1.37 -1.92
N ILE A 330 -10.31 -1.56 -0.79
CA ILE A 330 -10.33 -0.59 0.32
C ILE A 330 -9.14 0.37 0.17
N GLU A 331 -7.93 -0.18 0.10
CA GLU A 331 -6.68 0.56 -0.01
C GLU A 331 -5.53 -0.33 -0.52
N VAL A 332 -4.42 0.32 -0.88
CA VAL A 332 -3.13 -0.31 -1.15
C VAL A 332 -2.07 0.45 -0.35
N ASN A 333 -1.25 -0.26 0.41
CA ASN A 333 -0.15 0.31 1.19
C ASN A 333 1.17 -0.04 0.48
N ALA A 334 1.86 0.95 -0.09
CA ALA A 334 2.92 0.79 -1.11
C ALA A 334 4.34 1.21 -0.71
#